data_AF-A0AAV3ZJU3-F1
#
_entry.id   AF-A0AAV3ZJU3-F1
#
_cell.length_a   1.000
_cell.length_b   1.000
_cell.length_c   1.000
_cell.angle_alpha   90.00
_cell.angle_beta   90.00
_cell.angle_gamma   90.00
#
_symmetry.space_group_name_H-M   'P 1'
#
loop_
_entity.id
_entity.type
_entity.pdbx_description
1 polymer ?
#
loop_
_entity_poly.entity_id
_entity_poly.type
_entity_poly.pdbx_seq_one_letter_code
_entity_poly.pdbx_strand_id
1 'polypeptide(L)'
;MNSSTCDGADFDQNTSVRGRRRQRNPENWAFNIAKRKRNKGEENVDKKGKQVKSREIQYGCGERCKIMITQSNRENICHNFWQLGCLLRQRDFLANNVFVKEKKRKKAKG
;
A
#
# COMPACT_ATOMS: atom_id res chain seq x y z
N MET A 1 -6.51 -19.21 7.61
CA MET A 1 -6.39 -18.94 6.15
C MET A 1 -7.11 -17.63 5.87
N ASN A 2 -6.39 -16.51 5.90
CA ASN A 2 -6.92 -15.16 5.75
C ASN A 2 -6.97 -14.80 4.26
N SER A 3 -8.16 -14.98 3.67
CA SER A 3 -8.49 -14.54 2.33
C SER A 3 -8.29 -13.02 2.22
N SER A 4 -7.21 -12.63 1.57
CA SER A 4 -6.85 -11.24 1.28
C SER A 4 -6.79 -11.08 -0.23
N THR A 5 -7.86 -11.46 -0.92
CA THR A 5 -8.05 -11.11 -2.33
C THR A 5 -8.11 -9.59 -2.40
N CYS A 6 -7.10 -8.99 -3.04
CA CYS A 6 -7.13 -7.55 -3.30
C CYS A 6 -7.91 -7.20 -4.58
N ASP A 7 -8.33 -8.23 -5.30
CA ASP A 7 -9.32 -8.16 -6.36
C ASP A 7 -10.65 -8.63 -5.75
N GLY A 8 -11.43 -7.67 -5.27
CA GLY A 8 -12.86 -7.85 -5.05
C GLY A 8 -13.58 -7.71 -6.40
N ALA A 9 -13.33 -8.63 -7.32
CA ALA A 9 -14.15 -8.81 -8.51
C ALA A 9 -15.10 -9.99 -8.22
N ASP A 10 -16.31 -9.66 -7.80
CA ASP A 10 -17.57 -9.98 -8.50
C ASP A 10 -18.73 -9.85 -7.50
N PHE A 11 -19.59 -8.86 -7.71
CA PHE A 11 -20.98 -8.97 -7.28
C PHE A 11 -21.84 -8.22 -8.30
N ASP A 12 -22.23 -8.99 -9.32
CA ASP A 12 -23.37 -8.76 -10.20
C ASP A 12 -24.47 -7.92 -9.54
N GLN A 13 -24.54 -6.65 -9.96
CA GLN A 13 -25.63 -5.76 -9.57
C GLN A 13 -26.74 -5.85 -10.60
N ASN A 14 -27.58 -6.89 -10.51
CA ASN A 14 -28.99 -6.73 -10.88
C ASN A 14 -29.91 -7.77 -10.24
N THR A 15 -30.08 -7.70 -8.92
CA THR A 15 -31.32 -8.21 -8.31
C THR A 15 -31.97 -7.09 -7.52
N SER A 16 -32.87 -6.35 -8.19
CA SER A 16 -33.83 -5.46 -7.55
C SER A 16 -34.80 -6.29 -6.69
N VAL A 17 -34.31 -6.78 -5.54
CA VAL A 17 -35.15 -7.49 -4.58
C VAL A 17 -35.86 -6.44 -3.73
N ARG A 18 -37.13 -6.22 -4.07
CA ARG A 18 -38.09 -5.39 -3.34
C ARG A 18 -38.16 -5.86 -1.88
N GLY A 19 -37.47 -5.17 -0.98
CA GLY A 19 -37.53 -5.46 0.45
C GLY A 19 -37.02 -4.27 1.29
N ARG A 20 -37.64 -4.04 2.46
CA ARG A 20 -37.31 -2.94 3.39
C ARG A 20 -35.94 -3.10 4.07
N ARG A 21 -35.23 -4.20 3.82
CA ARG A 21 -33.93 -4.49 4.44
C ARG A 21 -32.84 -3.67 3.76
N ARG A 22 -32.05 -2.95 4.55
CA ARG A 22 -30.91 -2.16 4.05
C ARG A 22 -29.93 -3.08 3.30
N GLN A 23 -29.61 -2.71 2.06
CA GLN A 23 -28.55 -3.37 1.31
C GLN A 23 -27.19 -3.06 1.93
N ARG A 24 -26.31 -4.06 1.99
CA ARG A 24 -24.93 -3.84 2.43
C ARG A 24 -24.20 -3.07 1.32
N ASN A 25 -23.47 -2.04 1.72
CA ASN A 25 -22.59 -1.29 0.85
C ASN A 25 -21.18 -1.28 1.47
N PRO A 26 -20.41 -2.37 1.32
CA PRO A 26 -19.07 -2.48 1.90
C PRO A 26 -18.09 -1.44 1.35
N GLU A 27 -18.23 -1.04 0.09
CA GLU A 27 -17.34 -0.09 -0.58
C GLU A 27 -17.35 1.30 0.07
N ASN A 28 -18.48 1.69 0.68
CA ASN A 28 -18.63 2.95 1.39
C ASN A 28 -18.44 2.84 2.91
N TRP A 29 -18.10 1.66 3.44
CA TRP A 29 -17.74 1.55 4.85
C TRP A 29 -16.47 2.34 5.12
N ALA A 30 -16.49 3.20 6.15
CA ALA A 30 -15.36 4.05 6.52
C ALA A 30 -14.04 3.28 6.64
N PHE A 31 -14.09 2.04 7.16
CA PHE A 31 -12.92 1.16 7.24
C PHE A 31 -12.37 0.77 5.87
N ASN A 32 -13.24 0.42 4.91
CA ASN A 32 -12.84 0.02 3.56
C ASN A 32 -12.33 1.22 2.75
N ILE A 33 -12.97 2.39 2.90
CA ILE A 33 -12.47 3.65 2.34
C ILE A 33 -11.07 3.95 2.89
N ALA A 34 -10.89 3.93 4.20
CA ALA A 34 -9.59 4.20 4.84
C ALA A 34 -8.52 3.16 4.44
N LYS A 35 -8.89 1.88 4.30
CA LYS A 35 -8.00 0.84 3.77
C LYS A 35 -7.56 1.15 2.34
N ARG A 36 -8.49 1.49 1.45
CA ARG A 36 -8.19 1.84 0.05
C ARG A 36 -7.27 3.05 -0.03
N LYS A 37 -7.58 4.13 0.70
CA LYS A 37 -6.73 5.34 0.77
C LYS A 37 -5.33 5.01 1.27
N ARG A 38 -5.21 4.24 2.36
CA ARG A 38 -3.92 3.79 2.90
C ARG A 38 -3.11 2.99 1.89
N ASN A 39 -3.74 2.06 1.18
CA ASN A 39 -3.05 1.25 0.17
C ASN A 39 -2.59 2.10 -1.03
N LYS A 40 -3.30 3.18 -1.36
CA LYS A 40 -2.88 4.14 -2.39
C LYS A 40 -1.87 5.18 -1.89
N GLY A 41 -1.49 5.14 -0.61
CA GLY A 41 -0.64 6.15 -0.01
C GLY A 41 -1.33 7.52 0.14
N GLU A 42 -2.65 7.58 0.06
CA GLU A 42 -3.43 8.82 0.20
C GLU A 42 -3.70 9.16 1.67
N GLU A 43 -3.98 10.44 1.93
CA GLU A 43 -4.38 10.91 3.24
C GLU A 43 -5.65 10.19 3.73
N ASN A 44 -5.62 9.71 4.98
CA ASN A 44 -6.74 8.98 5.57
C ASN A 44 -6.88 9.28 7.06
N VAL A 45 -8.02 8.86 7.62
CA VAL A 45 -8.29 8.95 9.06
C VAL A 45 -8.14 7.55 9.67
N ASP A 46 -7.39 7.46 10.76
CA ASP A 46 -7.21 6.21 11.48
C ASP A 46 -8.43 5.86 12.35
N LYS A 47 -8.40 4.69 13.00
CA LYS A 47 -9.50 4.26 13.88
C LYS A 47 -9.70 5.16 15.11
N LYS A 48 -8.71 5.98 15.48
CA LYS A 48 -8.73 6.91 16.60
C LYS A 48 -9.14 8.32 16.17
N GLY A 49 -9.49 8.53 14.89
CA GLY A 49 -9.84 9.84 14.36
C GLY A 49 -8.66 10.72 13.98
N LYS A 50 -7.43 10.22 14.04
CA LYS A 50 -6.23 10.98 13.67
C LYS A 50 -6.04 11.01 12.15
N GLN A 51 -5.76 12.20 11.60
CA GLN A 51 -5.36 12.35 10.20
C GLN A 51 -3.94 11.78 9.98
N VAL A 52 -3.82 10.94 8.96
CA VAL A 52 -2.58 10.35 8.46
C VAL A 52 -2.36 10.93 7.08
N LYS A 53 -1.32 11.76 6.93
CA LYS A 53 -0.96 12.44 5.68
C LYS A 53 -0.66 11.47 4.54
N SER A 54 -0.75 11.97 3.30
CA SER A 54 -0.28 11.31 2.09
C SER A 54 1.18 10.85 2.21
N ARG A 55 1.51 9.78 1.49
CA ARG A 55 2.86 9.25 1.35
C ARG A 55 3.58 10.04 0.27
N GLU A 56 4.60 10.76 0.69
CA GLU A 56 5.41 11.60 -0.19
C GLU A 56 6.88 11.22 -0.06
N ILE A 57 7.61 11.39 -1.15
CA ILE A 57 9.05 11.19 -1.14
C ILE A 57 9.71 12.23 -0.27
N GLN A 58 10.43 11.75 0.73
CA GLN A 58 11.24 12.62 1.57
C GLN A 58 12.53 12.99 0.84
N TYR A 59 13.15 14.09 1.27
CA TYR A 59 14.48 14.48 0.81
C TYR A 59 15.45 13.29 0.88
N GLY A 60 16.35 13.20 -0.11
CA GLY A 60 17.39 12.18 -0.11
C GLY A 60 18.22 12.27 1.17
N CYS A 61 18.77 11.15 1.63
CA CYS A 61 19.83 11.23 2.62
C CYS A 61 20.98 12.03 2.00
N GLY A 62 21.50 13.03 2.74
CA GLY A 62 22.51 13.99 2.25
C GLY A 62 23.84 13.33 1.82
N GLU A 63 24.97 14.02 1.99
CA GLU A 63 26.29 13.64 1.44
C GLU A 63 26.75 12.19 1.69
N ARG A 64 26.18 11.50 2.69
CA ARG A 64 26.51 10.11 3.05
C ARG A 64 25.84 9.05 2.19
N CYS A 65 24.76 9.37 1.49
CA CYS A 65 24.14 8.46 0.53
C CYS A 65 24.59 8.81 -0.89
N LYS A 66 25.81 8.38 -1.23
CA LYS A 66 26.24 8.28 -2.63
C LYS A 66 25.40 7.21 -3.34
N ILE A 67 24.19 7.53 -3.77
CA ILE A 67 23.36 6.60 -4.55
C ILE A 67 22.83 7.31 -5.80
N MET A 68 23.13 6.69 -6.94
CA MET A 68 23.00 7.13 -8.34
C MET A 68 21.56 7.29 -8.86
N ILE A 69 20.58 7.47 -7.98
CA ILE A 69 19.16 7.50 -8.36
C ILE A 69 18.70 8.95 -8.36
N THR A 70 18.37 9.46 -9.55
CA THR A 70 17.87 10.82 -9.74
C THR A 70 16.55 11.03 -8.98
N GLN A 71 16.26 12.28 -8.61
CA GLN A 71 15.02 12.62 -7.92
C GLN A 71 13.78 12.13 -8.69
N SER A 72 13.75 12.34 -10.00
CA SER A 72 12.67 11.86 -10.88
C SER A 72 12.50 10.35 -10.86
N ASN A 73 13.60 9.58 -10.81
CA ASN A 73 13.51 8.13 -10.71
C ASN A 73 12.93 7.70 -9.37
N ARG A 74 13.29 8.39 -8.27
CA ARG A 74 12.70 8.12 -6.96
C ARG A 74 11.19 8.36 -7.01
N GLU A 75 10.76 9.49 -7.57
CA GLU A 75 9.35 9.89 -7.75
C GLU A 75 8.58 8.85 -8.53
N ASN A 76 9.12 8.43 -9.67
CA ASN A 76 8.50 7.40 -10.50
C ASN A 76 8.36 6.06 -9.77
N ILE A 77 9.39 5.60 -9.05
CA ILE A 77 9.32 4.33 -8.29
C ILE A 77 8.25 4.41 -7.21
N CYS A 78 8.20 5.52 -6.45
CA CYS A 78 7.23 5.70 -5.38
C CYS A 78 5.80 5.80 -5.94
N HIS A 79 5.61 6.59 -6.99
CA HIS A 79 4.33 6.75 -7.67
C HIS A 79 3.81 5.39 -8.18
N ASN A 80 4.64 4.66 -8.92
CA ASN A 80 4.28 3.35 -9.47
C ASN A 80 3.93 2.34 -8.37
N PHE A 81 4.66 2.35 -7.25
CA PHE A 81 4.37 1.47 -6.12
C PHE A 81 3.00 1.78 -5.47
N TRP A 82 2.70 3.05 -5.20
CA TRP A 82 1.45 3.44 -4.53
C TRP A 82 0.23 3.36 -5.45
N GLN A 83 0.39 3.63 -6.75
CA GLN A 83 -0.67 3.53 -7.75
C GLN A 83 -1.28 2.12 -7.82
N LEU A 84 -0.52 1.08 -7.45
CA LEU A 84 -1.02 -0.30 -7.40
C LEU A 84 -2.24 -0.47 -6.49
N GLY A 85 -2.36 0.31 -5.40
CA GLY A 85 -3.54 0.35 -4.52
C GLY A 85 -3.90 -1.00 -3.84
N CYS A 86 -3.12 -2.06 -4.06
CA CYS A 86 -3.32 -3.40 -3.56
C CYS A 86 -2.05 -3.87 -2.83
N LEU A 87 -2.22 -4.37 -1.60
CA LEU A 87 -1.12 -4.86 -0.76
C LEU A 87 -0.39 -6.06 -1.38
N LEU A 88 -1.09 -6.98 -2.06
CA LEU A 88 -0.46 -8.13 -2.72
C LEU A 88 0.42 -7.65 -3.88
N ARG A 89 -0.14 -6.86 -4.81
CA ARG A 89 0.62 -6.28 -5.93
C ARG A 89 1.80 -5.44 -5.46
N GLN A 90 1.66 -4.70 -4.36
CA GLN A 90 2.78 -3.99 -3.72
C GLN A 90 3.88 -4.92 -3.22
N ARG A 91 3.52 -6.07 -2.63
CA ARG A 91 4.50 -7.09 -2.23
C ARG A 91 5.18 -7.72 -3.44
N ASP A 92 4.44 -8.02 -4.49
CA ASP A 92 4.97 -8.57 -5.74
C ASP A 92 5.93 -7.58 -6.40
N PHE A 93 5.57 -6.30 -6.43
CA PHE A 93 6.44 -5.23 -6.89
C PHE A 93 7.77 -5.22 -6.13
N LEU A 94 7.74 -5.32 -4.80
CA LEU A 94 8.97 -5.39 -4.01
C LEU A 94 9.76 -6.66 -4.33
N ALA A 95 9.11 -7.83 -4.30
CA ALA A 95 9.76 -9.12 -4.56
C ALA A 95 10.49 -9.16 -5.91
N ASN A 96 9.91 -8.56 -6.94
CA ASN A 96 10.49 -8.52 -8.29
C ASN A 96 11.60 -7.47 -8.46
N ASN A 97 11.70 -6.49 -7.57
CA ASN A 97 12.62 -5.35 -7.71
C ASN A 97 13.67 -5.26 -6.59
N VAL A 98 13.75 -6.25 -5.70
CA VAL A 98 14.73 -6.29 -4.61
C VAL A 98 15.46 -7.63 -4.57
N PHE A 99 16.69 -7.61 -4.09
CA PHE A 99 17.49 -8.82 -3.85
C PHE A 99 17.86 -8.90 -2.37
N VAL A 100 17.91 -10.13 -1.84
CA VAL A 100 18.32 -10.37 -0.45
C VAL A 100 19.84 -10.36 -0.38
N LYS A 101 20.40 -9.49 0.46
CA LYS A 101 21.84 -9.47 0.73
C LYS A 101 22.14 -10.33 1.96
N GLU A 102 22.99 -11.33 1.82
CA GLU A 102 23.39 -12.19 2.95
C GLU A 102 24.15 -11.38 4.02
N LYS A 103 23.78 -11.62 5.29
CA LYS A 103 24.44 -10.98 6.44
C LYS A 103 25.69 -11.78 6.84
N LYS A 104 26.88 -11.20 6.66
CA LYS A 104 28.13 -11.78 7.18
C LYS A 104 28.09 -11.82 8.71
N ARG A 105 28.20 -13.01 9.31
CA ARG A 105 28.35 -13.18 10.77
C ARG A 105 29.73 -12.67 11.19
N LYS A 106 29.79 -11.76 12.17
CA LYS A 106 31.07 -11.35 12.78
C LYS A 106 31.52 -12.47 13.71
N LYS A 107 32.74 -12.98 13.55
CA LYS A 107 33.35 -13.88 14.54
C LYS A 107 33.53 -13.09 15.84
N ALA A 108 33.25 -13.71 16.98
CA ALA A 108 33.60 -13.13 18.28
C ALA A 108 35.12 -12.87 18.31
N LYS A 109 35.54 -11.70 18.81
CA LYS A 109 36.94 -11.45 19.09
C LYS A 109 37.33 -12.36 20.26
N GLY A 110 38.27 -13.27 20.01
CA GLY A 110 39.01 -13.95 21.08
C GLY A 110 39.98 -12.99 21.75
#